data_AF-A0A1L7WA67-F1
#
_entry.id   AF-A0A1L7WA67-F1
#
_cell.length_a   1.000
_cell.length_b   1.000
_cell.length_c   1.000
_cell.angle_alpha   90.00
_cell.angle_beta   90.00
_cell.angle_gamma   90.00
#
_symmetry.space_group_name_H-M   'P 1'
#
loop_
_entity.id
_entity.type
_entity.pdbx_description
1 polymer ?
#
loop_
_entity_poly.entity_id
_entity_poly.type
_entity_poly.pdbx_seq_one_letter_code
_entity_poly.pdbx_strand_id
1 'polypeptide(L)'
;MADSLKDQLLALASTGDINKMRTLLSTSEQRPSQEIIQEALTAAVKNYQYDAVRYLLLKSRSTPLNEEVVRAGVNTGSIPLMQALITKDPSVINMQFDMRGTPLIVACMGRQHVDFLRFLLEAGADPNQEPDAAAYPLALVAALYKDTAAIDLLLKYGAKIENSDALAAAARRGNEVMMRYLLEKGAQPETDGASTATDDSPLRVAVRAGHVGIARILMEHGADPKATDGTGTSAIQLAKQLQQEGKATSEMVEALEGK
;
A
#
# COMPACT_ATOMS: atom_id res chain seq x y z
N MET A 1 -28.14 -25.28 -14.07
CA MET A 1 -27.15 -26.32 -13.67
C MET A 1 -25.78 -25.71 -13.42
N ALA A 2 -25.24 -24.87 -14.32
CA ALA A 2 -23.95 -24.18 -14.11
C ALA A 2 -23.87 -23.35 -12.81
N ASP A 3 -24.92 -22.60 -12.47
CA ASP A 3 -24.98 -21.84 -11.22
C ASP A 3 -24.91 -22.73 -9.97
N SER A 4 -25.51 -23.92 -10.01
CA SER A 4 -25.46 -24.88 -8.90
C SER A 4 -24.05 -25.45 -8.69
N LEU A 5 -23.29 -25.69 -9.77
CA LEU A 5 -21.91 -26.16 -9.66
C LEU A 5 -21.00 -25.08 -9.09
N LYS A 6 -21.15 -23.84 -9.58
CA LYS A 6 -20.41 -22.68 -9.09
C LYS A 6 -20.65 -22.49 -7.58
N ASP A 7 -21.91 -22.39 -7.17
CA ASP A 7 -22.28 -22.16 -5.77
C ASP A 7 -21.78 -23.28 -4.85
N GLN A 8 -21.90 -24.54 -5.27
CA GLN A 8 -21.37 -25.68 -4.51
C GLN A 8 -19.85 -25.60 -4.37
N LEU A 9 -19.12 -25.35 -5.48
CA LEU A 9 -17.67 -25.29 -5.43
C LEU A 9 -17.18 -24.12 -4.56
N LEU A 10 -17.82 -22.95 -4.66
CA LEU A 10 -17.53 -21.78 -3.83
C LEU A 10 -17.74 -22.06 -2.34
N ALA A 11 -18.86 -22.69 -1.99
CA ALA A 11 -19.15 -23.05 -0.61
C ALA A 11 -18.11 -24.03 -0.05
N LEU A 12 -17.77 -25.08 -0.80
CA LEU A 12 -16.78 -26.08 -0.40
C LEU A 12 -15.37 -25.49 -0.33
N ALA A 13 -15.00 -24.62 -1.25
CA ALA A 13 -13.72 -23.92 -1.24
C ALA A 13 -13.60 -22.98 -0.04
N SER A 14 -14.70 -22.35 0.37
CA SER A 14 -14.74 -21.47 1.54
C SER A 14 -14.61 -22.24 2.86
N THR A 15 -15.20 -23.44 2.94
CA THR A 15 -15.13 -24.29 4.15
C THR A 15 -13.92 -25.22 4.19
N GLY A 16 -13.22 -25.39 3.07
CA GLY A 16 -12.05 -26.25 2.95
C GLY A 16 -12.36 -27.75 2.85
N ASP A 17 -13.59 -28.15 2.54
CA ASP A 17 -13.98 -29.57 2.42
C ASP A 17 -13.42 -30.20 1.12
N ILE A 18 -12.12 -30.51 1.18
CA ILE A 18 -11.35 -30.99 0.03
C ILE A 18 -11.87 -32.32 -0.53
N ASN A 19 -12.43 -33.18 0.31
CA ASN A 19 -12.97 -34.47 -0.11
C ASN A 19 -14.18 -34.27 -1.01
N LYS A 20 -15.12 -33.40 -0.61
CA LYS A 20 -16.25 -33.06 -1.46
C LYS A 20 -15.82 -32.28 -2.70
N MET A 21 -14.83 -31.40 -2.61
CA MET A 21 -14.28 -30.73 -3.79
C MET A 21 -13.68 -31.72 -4.80
N ARG A 22 -12.96 -32.75 -4.33
CA ARG A 22 -12.41 -33.81 -5.18
C ARG A 22 -13.52 -34.59 -5.86
N THR A 23 -14.53 -35.02 -5.10
CA THR A 23 -15.68 -35.72 -5.64
C THR A 23 -16.38 -34.86 -6.69
N LEU A 24 -16.77 -33.62 -6.34
CA LEU A 24 -17.48 -32.69 -7.24
C LEU A 24 -16.72 -32.43 -8.54
N LEU A 25 -15.41 -32.24 -8.47
CA LEU A 25 -14.56 -32.00 -9.64
C LEU A 25 -14.17 -33.27 -10.41
N SER A 26 -14.51 -34.46 -9.89
CA SER A 26 -14.30 -35.75 -10.55
C SER A 26 -15.57 -36.29 -11.22
N THR A 27 -16.75 -35.97 -10.69
CA THR A 27 -18.05 -36.49 -11.15
C THR A 27 -18.80 -35.59 -12.12
N SER A 28 -18.37 -34.33 -12.29
CA SER A 28 -19.08 -33.37 -13.14
C SER A 28 -18.88 -33.64 -14.65
N GLU A 29 -19.98 -33.88 -15.38
CA GLU A 29 -20.03 -33.95 -16.86
C GLU A 29 -19.61 -32.64 -17.54
N GLN A 30 -19.56 -31.54 -16.79
CA GLN A 30 -19.08 -30.24 -17.24
C GLN A 30 -17.86 -29.83 -16.42
N ARG A 31 -16.67 -29.82 -17.03
CA ARG A 31 -15.48 -29.26 -16.39
C ARG A 31 -15.77 -27.79 -16.05
N PRO A 32 -15.60 -27.34 -14.79
CA PRO A 32 -15.85 -25.94 -14.46
C PRO A 32 -14.97 -25.03 -15.31
N SER A 33 -15.51 -23.88 -15.68
CA SER A 33 -14.74 -22.86 -16.40
C SER A 33 -13.56 -22.40 -15.55
N GLN A 34 -12.52 -21.86 -16.20
CA GLN A 34 -11.37 -21.30 -15.49
C GLN A 34 -11.77 -20.15 -14.57
N GLU A 35 -12.80 -19.39 -14.96
CA GLU A 35 -13.39 -18.34 -14.13
C GLU A 35 -13.93 -18.89 -12.79
N ILE A 36 -14.76 -19.95 -12.83
CA ILE A 36 -15.29 -20.60 -11.62
C ILE A 36 -14.16 -21.14 -10.73
N ILE A 37 -13.10 -21.71 -11.32
CA ILE A 37 -11.94 -22.18 -10.54
C ILE A 37 -11.22 -21.02 -9.87
N GLN A 38 -11.05 -19.89 -10.54
CA GLN A 38 -10.41 -18.69 -9.98
C GLN A 38 -11.28 -18.08 -8.87
N GLU A 39 -12.60 -18.02 -9.02
CA GLU A 39 -13.50 -17.56 -7.97
C GLU A 39 -13.45 -18.46 -6.73
N ALA A 40 -13.45 -19.79 -6.92
CA ALA A 40 -13.28 -20.75 -5.84
C ALA A 40 -11.90 -20.63 -5.17
N LEU A 41 -10.86 -20.38 -5.95
CA LEU A 41 -9.51 -20.16 -5.44
C LEU A 41 -9.47 -18.88 -4.58
N THR A 42 -10.07 -17.78 -5.04
CA THR A 42 -10.24 -16.54 -4.26
C THR A 42 -10.95 -16.82 -2.94
N ALA A 43 -12.06 -17.58 -2.97
CA ALA A 43 -12.81 -17.92 -1.76
C ALA A 43 -11.97 -18.76 -0.78
N ALA A 44 -11.24 -19.76 -1.27
CA ALA A 44 -10.35 -20.57 -0.45
C ALA A 44 -9.21 -19.74 0.17
N VAL A 45 -8.61 -18.83 -0.60
CA VAL A 45 -7.56 -17.92 -0.11
C VAL A 45 -8.11 -17.00 0.99
N LYS A 46 -9.25 -16.32 0.75
CA LYS A 46 -9.88 -15.41 1.73
C LYS A 46 -10.22 -16.10 3.05
N ASN A 47 -10.51 -17.40 3.02
CA ASN A 47 -10.87 -18.20 4.19
C ASN A 47 -9.71 -19.06 4.74
N TYR A 48 -8.47 -18.83 4.32
CA TYR A 48 -7.28 -19.54 4.81
C TYR A 48 -7.32 -21.07 4.61
N GLN A 49 -7.97 -21.54 3.55
CA GLN A 49 -8.14 -22.96 3.27
C GLN A 49 -6.95 -23.52 2.47
N TYR A 50 -5.81 -23.73 3.13
CA TYR A 50 -4.53 -24.10 2.50
C TYR A 50 -4.61 -25.32 1.56
N ASP A 51 -5.30 -26.39 1.98
CA ASP A 51 -5.41 -27.61 1.17
C ASP A 51 -6.31 -27.40 -0.06
N ALA A 52 -7.40 -26.65 0.10
CA ALA A 52 -8.28 -26.27 -1.00
C ALA A 52 -7.52 -25.38 -2.00
N VAL A 53 -6.73 -24.41 -1.52
CA VAL A 53 -5.87 -23.56 -2.36
C VAL A 53 -4.89 -24.41 -3.16
N ARG A 54 -4.12 -25.29 -2.50
CA ARG A 54 -3.17 -26.19 -3.18
C ARG A 54 -3.87 -27.06 -4.23
N TYR A 55 -5.03 -27.61 -3.90
CA TYR A 55 -5.80 -28.43 -4.82
C TYR A 55 -6.30 -27.65 -6.04
N LEU A 56 -6.84 -26.45 -5.84
CA LEU A 56 -7.35 -25.60 -6.93
C LEU A 56 -6.21 -25.09 -7.83
N LEU A 57 -5.06 -24.70 -7.27
CA LEU A 57 -3.86 -24.34 -8.05
C LEU A 57 -3.35 -25.49 -8.93
N LEU A 58 -3.48 -26.73 -8.46
CA LEU A 58 -3.16 -27.92 -9.27
C LEU A 58 -4.14 -28.13 -10.43
N LYS A 59 -5.38 -27.65 -10.31
CA LYS A 59 -6.40 -27.74 -11.37
C LYS A 59 -6.31 -26.60 -12.39
N SER A 60 -5.70 -25.46 -12.03
CA SER A 60 -5.51 -24.30 -12.90
C SER A 60 -4.06 -24.14 -13.40
N ARG A 61 -3.33 -25.25 -13.63
CA ARG A 61 -1.90 -25.22 -14.03
C ARG A 61 -1.60 -24.34 -15.24
N SER A 62 -2.44 -24.38 -16.27
CA SER A 62 -2.25 -23.63 -17.52
C SER A 62 -2.78 -22.20 -17.49
N THR A 63 -3.48 -21.81 -16.43
CA THR A 63 -4.17 -20.52 -16.34
C THR A 63 -3.35 -19.57 -15.45
N PRO A 64 -3.01 -18.36 -15.93
CA PRO A 64 -2.43 -17.32 -15.08
C PRO A 64 -3.35 -16.98 -13.91
N LEU A 65 -2.78 -16.58 -12.78
CA LEU A 65 -3.59 -16.09 -11.66
C LEU A 65 -4.16 -14.71 -12.01
N ASN A 66 -5.44 -14.48 -11.73
CA ASN A 66 -6.02 -13.16 -11.93
C ASN A 66 -5.71 -12.23 -10.74
N GLU A 67 -5.93 -10.93 -10.95
CA GLU A 67 -5.71 -9.91 -9.92
C GLU A 67 -6.43 -10.24 -8.60
N GLU A 68 -7.69 -10.67 -8.65
CA GLU A 68 -8.50 -10.86 -7.44
C GLU A 68 -7.95 -11.99 -6.54
N VAL A 69 -7.44 -13.08 -7.12
CA VAL A 69 -6.79 -14.16 -6.36
C VAL A 69 -5.52 -13.65 -5.68
N VAL A 70 -4.65 -12.95 -6.41
CA VAL A 70 -3.38 -12.45 -5.87
C VAL A 70 -3.65 -11.41 -4.78
N ARG A 71 -4.56 -10.47 -5.03
CA ARG A 71 -4.99 -9.45 -4.06
C ARG A 71 -5.60 -10.06 -2.81
N ALA A 72 -6.42 -11.10 -2.94
CA ALA A 72 -6.90 -11.86 -1.78
C ALA A 72 -5.74 -12.47 -0.98
N GLY A 73 -4.74 -13.03 -1.66
CA GLY A 73 -3.52 -13.56 -1.02
C GLY A 73 -2.79 -12.50 -0.20
N VAL A 74 -2.58 -11.33 -0.78
CA VAL A 74 -1.94 -10.18 -0.10
C VAL A 74 -2.75 -9.73 1.12
N ASN A 75 -4.07 -9.60 0.97
CA ASN A 75 -4.95 -9.14 2.05
C ASN A 75 -5.00 -10.09 3.25
N THR A 76 -4.70 -11.37 3.05
CA THR A 76 -4.63 -12.33 4.15
C THR A 76 -3.40 -12.14 5.05
N GLY A 77 -2.33 -11.52 4.54
CA GLY A 77 -1.04 -11.46 5.24
C GLY A 77 -0.39 -12.83 5.50
N SER A 78 -0.94 -13.91 4.94
CA SER A 78 -0.45 -15.27 5.17
C SER A 78 0.70 -15.57 4.22
N ILE A 79 1.91 -15.65 4.77
CA ILE A 79 3.12 -16.03 4.03
C ILE A 79 2.91 -17.37 3.29
N PRO A 80 2.39 -18.46 3.90
CA PRO A 80 2.23 -19.72 3.18
C PRO A 80 1.22 -19.65 2.02
N LEU A 81 0.16 -18.85 2.14
CA LEU A 81 -0.78 -18.64 1.03
C LEU A 81 -0.13 -17.85 -0.09
N MET A 82 0.50 -16.72 0.23
CA MET A 82 1.16 -15.90 -0.77
C MET A 82 2.31 -16.66 -1.45
N GLN A 83 3.07 -17.46 -0.69
CA GLN A 83 4.10 -18.35 -1.22
C GLN A 83 3.53 -19.40 -2.19
N ALA A 84 2.35 -19.96 -1.92
CA ALA A 84 1.70 -20.88 -2.84
C ALA A 84 1.33 -20.20 -4.17
N LEU A 85 0.86 -18.94 -4.12
CA LEU A 85 0.53 -18.15 -5.32
C LEU A 85 1.80 -17.81 -6.12
N ILE A 86 2.86 -17.34 -5.46
CA ILE A 86 4.16 -17.03 -6.10
C ILE A 86 4.80 -18.29 -6.69
N THR A 87 4.72 -19.43 -6.01
CA THR A 87 5.25 -20.71 -6.52
C THR A 87 4.50 -21.15 -7.78
N LYS A 88 3.20 -20.91 -7.85
CA LYS A 88 2.40 -21.19 -9.04
C LYS A 88 2.77 -20.27 -10.20
N ASP A 89 2.99 -19.00 -9.91
CA ASP A 89 3.23 -17.95 -10.89
C ASP A 89 4.11 -16.85 -10.27
N PRO A 90 5.43 -16.87 -10.49
CA PRO A 90 6.33 -15.87 -9.92
C PRO A 90 6.06 -14.44 -10.39
N SER A 91 5.40 -14.25 -11.54
CA SER A 91 5.11 -12.91 -12.08
C SER A 91 4.15 -12.12 -11.19
N VAL A 92 3.40 -12.81 -10.32
CA VAL A 92 2.42 -12.16 -9.44
C VAL A 92 3.04 -11.21 -8.43
N ILE A 93 4.34 -11.34 -8.11
CA ILE A 93 5.00 -10.52 -7.08
C ILE A 93 5.00 -9.03 -7.42
N ASN A 94 5.00 -8.69 -8.72
CA ASN A 94 5.01 -7.33 -9.27
C ASN A 94 3.80 -7.06 -10.18
N MET A 95 2.72 -7.84 -10.02
CA MET A 95 1.47 -7.65 -10.77
C MET A 95 0.88 -6.26 -10.48
N GLN A 96 0.55 -5.50 -11.54
CA GLN A 96 -0.18 -4.25 -11.40
C GLN A 96 -1.67 -4.58 -11.17
N PHE A 97 -2.21 -4.07 -10.08
CA PHE A 97 -3.63 -4.08 -9.75
C PHE A 97 -4.25 -2.76 -10.18
N ASP A 98 -5.39 -2.83 -10.87
CA ASP A 98 -6.07 -1.65 -11.40
C ASP A 98 -6.33 -0.62 -10.28
N MET A 99 -5.76 0.58 -10.43
CA MET A 99 -5.85 1.69 -9.47
C MET A 99 -5.35 1.38 -8.04
N ARG A 100 -4.59 0.29 -7.84
CA ARG A 100 -4.17 -0.20 -6.51
C ARG A 100 -2.68 -0.45 -6.36
N GLY A 101 -1.91 -0.40 -7.46
CA GLY A 101 -0.48 -0.64 -7.46
C GLY A 101 -0.12 -2.12 -7.40
N THR A 102 0.93 -2.49 -6.68
CA THR A 102 1.48 -3.86 -6.63
C THR A 102 1.08 -4.62 -5.35
N PRO A 103 1.37 -5.93 -5.25
CA PRO A 103 1.24 -6.67 -3.98
C PRO A 103 1.89 -5.98 -2.78
N LEU A 104 3.09 -5.41 -2.96
CA LEU A 104 3.78 -4.68 -1.89
C LEU A 104 3.02 -3.40 -1.51
N ILE A 105 2.54 -2.64 -2.49
CA ILE A 105 1.73 -1.42 -2.25
C ILE A 105 0.45 -1.78 -1.49
N VAL A 106 -0.28 -2.83 -1.90
CA VAL A 106 -1.49 -3.28 -1.21
C VAL A 106 -1.18 -3.79 0.20
N ALA A 107 -0.06 -4.47 0.41
CA ALA A 107 0.37 -4.90 1.74
C ALA A 107 0.67 -3.71 2.66
N CYS A 108 1.37 -2.68 2.15
CA CYS A 108 1.62 -1.44 2.86
C CYS A 108 0.29 -0.72 3.19
N MET A 109 -0.61 -0.58 2.22
CA MET A 109 -1.93 0.04 2.40
C MET A 109 -2.79 -0.69 3.45
N GLY A 110 -2.73 -2.01 3.47
CA GLY A 110 -3.40 -2.87 4.44
C GLY A 110 -2.75 -2.89 5.84
N ARG A 111 -1.61 -2.22 6.03
CA ARG A 111 -0.80 -2.25 7.27
C ARG A 111 -0.39 -3.66 7.68
N GLN A 112 0.00 -4.47 6.70
CA GLN A 112 0.48 -5.84 6.95
C GLN A 112 1.74 -5.83 7.84
N HIS A 113 1.97 -6.94 8.55
CA HIS A 113 3.13 -7.06 9.42
C HIS A 113 4.45 -6.94 8.63
N VAL A 114 5.48 -6.39 9.28
CA VAL A 114 6.81 -6.17 8.69
C VAL A 114 7.40 -7.48 8.14
N ASP A 115 7.12 -8.63 8.76
CA ASP A 115 7.57 -9.92 8.26
C ASP A 115 6.92 -10.33 6.93
N PHE A 116 5.65 -9.93 6.72
CA PHE A 116 4.98 -10.16 5.43
C PHE A 116 5.56 -9.24 4.36
N LEU A 117 5.83 -7.97 4.68
CA LEU A 117 6.53 -7.07 3.76
C LEU A 117 7.93 -7.60 3.41
N ARG A 118 8.66 -8.12 4.41
CA ARG A 118 9.98 -8.73 4.22
C ARG A 118 9.90 -9.90 3.27
N PHE A 119 8.92 -10.79 3.48
CA PHE A 119 8.69 -11.92 2.59
C PHE A 119 8.45 -11.47 1.14
N LEU A 120 7.63 -10.45 0.89
CA LEU A 120 7.40 -9.94 -0.46
C LEU A 120 8.68 -9.37 -1.08
N LEU A 121 9.47 -8.61 -0.32
CA LEU A 121 10.73 -8.03 -0.79
C LEU A 121 11.79 -9.11 -1.07
N GLU A 122 11.89 -10.13 -0.21
CA GLU A 122 12.76 -11.30 -0.43
C GLU A 122 12.34 -12.12 -1.65
N ALA A 123 11.04 -12.15 -1.97
CA ALA A 123 10.50 -12.77 -3.16
C ALA A 123 10.68 -11.92 -4.44
N GLY A 124 11.25 -10.71 -4.34
CA GLY A 124 11.57 -9.85 -5.49
C GLY A 124 10.55 -8.76 -5.80
N ALA A 125 9.72 -8.37 -4.84
CA ALA A 125 8.87 -7.19 -4.99
C ALA A 125 9.72 -5.93 -5.17
N ASP A 126 9.41 -5.11 -6.17
CA ASP A 126 10.10 -3.84 -6.42
C ASP A 126 9.46 -2.72 -5.55
N PRO A 127 10.18 -2.15 -4.57
CA PRO A 127 9.66 -1.07 -3.73
C PRO A 127 9.52 0.27 -4.47
N ASN A 128 10.04 0.38 -5.70
CA ASN A 128 9.99 1.59 -6.52
C ASN A 128 9.13 1.44 -7.78
N GLN A 129 8.39 0.33 -7.92
CA GLN A 129 7.49 0.17 -9.06
C GLN A 129 6.41 1.27 -9.06
N GLU A 130 6.17 1.86 -10.23
CA GLU A 130 5.21 2.96 -10.40
C GLU A 130 3.82 2.55 -9.90
N PRO A 131 3.23 3.31 -8.96
CA PRO A 131 2.03 2.90 -8.25
C PRO A 131 0.73 3.06 -9.06
N ASP A 132 0.82 3.50 -10.33
CA ASP A 132 -0.33 3.96 -11.12
C ASP A 132 -1.09 5.08 -10.37
N ALA A 133 -2.34 4.87 -9.95
CA ALA A 133 -3.09 5.85 -9.16
C ALA A 133 -2.86 5.76 -7.64
N ALA A 134 -2.07 4.78 -7.16
CA ALA A 134 -1.77 4.60 -5.74
C ALA A 134 -0.55 5.46 -5.30
N ALA A 135 -0.08 5.23 -4.07
CA ALA A 135 1.15 5.86 -3.55
C ALA A 135 2.27 4.82 -3.43
N TYR A 136 3.52 5.28 -3.50
CA TYR A 136 4.69 4.42 -3.30
C TYR A 136 4.67 3.73 -1.92
N PRO A 137 5.27 2.53 -1.79
CA PRO A 137 5.36 1.83 -0.50
C PRO A 137 5.90 2.68 0.64
N LEU A 138 6.94 3.50 0.39
CA LEU A 138 7.56 4.33 1.42
C LEU A 138 6.60 5.42 1.93
N ALA A 139 5.83 6.08 1.04
CA ALA A 139 4.79 7.02 1.43
C ALA A 139 3.64 6.38 2.22
N LEU A 140 3.19 5.19 1.80
CA LEU A 140 2.16 4.45 2.53
C LEU A 140 2.63 4.07 3.94
N VAL A 141 3.87 3.62 4.08
CA VAL A 141 4.46 3.30 5.39
C VAL A 141 4.56 4.55 6.27
N ALA A 142 5.09 5.65 5.73
CA ALA A 142 5.22 6.92 6.44
C ALA A 142 3.87 7.47 6.95
N ALA A 143 2.80 7.28 6.17
CA ALA A 143 1.46 7.71 6.54
C ALA A 143 0.75 6.79 7.54
N LEU A 144 0.93 5.46 7.43
CA LEU A 144 0.01 4.49 8.04
C LEU A 144 0.64 3.68 9.19
N TYR A 145 1.97 3.60 9.26
CA TYR A 145 2.68 2.80 10.26
C TYR A 145 3.12 3.67 11.44
N LYS A 146 3.29 3.01 12.59
CA LYS A 146 3.67 3.66 13.85
C LYS A 146 5.15 3.53 14.19
N ASP A 147 5.82 2.53 13.63
CA ASP A 147 7.24 2.26 13.85
C ASP A 147 8.06 2.36 12.56
N THR A 148 9.34 2.61 12.74
CA THR A 148 10.29 2.87 11.66
C THR A 148 10.84 1.60 11.02
N ALA A 149 10.49 0.41 11.54
CA ALA A 149 11.05 -0.86 11.08
C ALA A 149 10.64 -1.15 9.63
N ALA A 150 9.43 -0.77 9.23
CA ALA A 150 8.97 -0.88 7.84
C ALA A 150 9.74 0.07 6.90
N ILE A 151 10.14 1.26 7.37
CA ILE A 151 10.99 2.18 6.58
C ILE A 151 12.37 1.54 6.39
N ASP A 152 13.01 1.09 7.48
CA ASP A 152 14.33 0.46 7.39
C ASP A 152 14.33 -0.76 6.48
N LEU A 153 13.26 -1.55 6.54
CA LEU A 153 13.07 -2.68 5.65
C LEU A 153 12.99 -2.23 4.20
N LEU A 154 12.13 -1.27 3.86
CA LEU A 154 12.00 -0.79 2.48
C LEU A 154 13.32 -0.22 1.95
N LEU A 155 14.02 0.61 2.75
CA LEU A 155 15.32 1.17 2.38
C LEU A 155 16.38 0.08 2.19
N LYS A 156 16.39 -0.95 3.04
CA LYS A 156 17.30 -2.09 2.91
C LYS A 156 17.15 -2.81 1.56
N TYR A 157 15.93 -2.86 1.01
CA TYR A 157 15.64 -3.46 -0.30
C TYR A 157 15.62 -2.42 -1.44
N GLY A 158 16.20 -1.23 -1.22
CA GLY A 158 16.46 -0.25 -2.26
C GLY A 158 15.31 0.71 -2.55
N ALA A 159 14.34 0.86 -1.65
CA ALA A 159 13.36 1.95 -1.77
C ALA A 159 14.07 3.31 -1.79
N LYS A 160 13.71 4.16 -2.74
CA LYS A 160 14.24 5.52 -2.86
C LYS A 160 13.47 6.44 -1.93
N ILE A 161 14.19 7.30 -1.22
CA ILE A 161 13.60 8.38 -0.42
C ILE A 161 13.22 9.55 -1.32
N GLU A 162 14.06 9.88 -2.30
CA GLU A 162 13.81 10.97 -3.23
C GLU A 162 12.56 10.72 -4.07
N ASN A 163 11.68 11.72 -4.17
CA ASN A 163 10.42 11.67 -4.92
C ASN A 163 9.50 10.51 -4.50
N SER A 164 9.58 10.11 -3.23
CA SER A 164 8.76 9.03 -2.69
C SER A 164 7.42 9.52 -2.15
N ASP A 165 7.27 10.84 -2.01
CA ASP A 165 6.19 11.54 -1.30
C ASP A 165 6.08 11.16 0.18
N ALA A 166 7.12 10.57 0.78
CA ALA A 166 7.06 10.07 2.14
C ALA A 166 6.92 11.18 3.18
N LEU A 167 7.64 12.30 3.02
CA LEU A 167 7.46 13.46 3.89
C LEU A 167 6.06 14.06 3.73
N ALA A 168 5.55 14.24 2.51
CA ALA A 168 4.19 14.74 2.30
C ALA A 168 3.12 13.82 2.91
N ALA A 169 3.30 12.50 2.82
CA ALA A 169 2.40 11.52 3.40
C ALA A 169 2.42 11.55 4.94
N ALA A 170 3.60 11.62 5.56
CA ALA A 170 3.75 11.79 7.00
C ALA A 170 3.16 13.12 7.48
N ALA A 171 3.39 14.21 6.74
CA ALA A 171 2.86 15.53 7.04
C ALA A 171 1.34 15.55 7.01
N ARG A 172 0.72 14.97 5.98
CA ARG A 172 -0.75 14.89 5.87
C ARG A 172 -1.40 14.15 7.04
N ARG A 173 -0.69 13.17 7.60
CA ARG A 173 -1.17 12.33 8.72
C ARG A 173 -0.74 12.83 10.09
N GLY A 174 0.09 13.87 10.18
CA GLY A 174 0.63 14.35 11.46
C GLY A 174 1.60 13.36 12.12
N ASN A 175 2.27 12.52 11.34
CA ASN A 175 3.13 11.46 11.87
C ASN A 175 4.54 12.00 12.18
N GLU A 176 4.70 12.64 13.34
CA GLU A 176 5.96 13.29 13.73
C GLU A 176 7.14 12.31 13.85
N VAL A 177 6.87 11.07 14.28
CA VAL A 177 7.90 10.03 14.40
C VAL A 177 8.46 9.69 13.02
N MET A 178 7.60 9.43 12.04
CA MET A 178 8.05 9.14 10.66
C MET A 178 8.67 10.37 10.02
N MET A 179 8.14 11.56 10.27
CA MET A 179 8.69 12.81 9.76
C MET A 179 10.15 13.00 10.19
N ARG A 180 10.44 12.93 11.49
CA ARG A 180 11.83 13.04 11.99
C ARG A 180 12.71 11.93 11.41
N TYR A 181 12.22 10.70 11.42
CA TYR A 181 13.01 9.57 10.95
C TYR A 181 13.37 9.66 9.46
N LEU A 182 12.44 10.07 8.61
CA LEU A 182 12.70 10.24 7.17
C LEU A 182 13.72 11.35 6.92
N LEU A 183 13.62 12.47 7.64
CA LEU A 183 14.59 13.57 7.56
C LEU A 183 15.99 13.10 8.00
N GLU A 184 16.10 12.31 9.07
CA GLU A 184 17.36 11.68 9.52
C GLU A 184 17.95 10.72 8.47
N LYS A 185 17.09 10.08 7.66
CA LYS A 185 17.52 9.22 6.55
C LYS A 185 17.88 9.98 5.27
N GLY A 186 17.82 11.32 5.30
CA GLY A 186 18.23 12.18 4.19
C GLY A 186 17.11 12.63 3.27
N ALA A 187 15.85 12.47 3.68
CA ALA A 187 14.73 13.08 2.96
C ALA A 187 14.87 14.60 2.91
N GLN A 188 14.62 15.18 1.74
CA GLN A 188 14.76 16.62 1.53
C GLN A 188 13.45 17.33 1.92
N PRO A 189 13.48 18.24 2.91
CA PRO A 189 12.26 18.84 3.49
C PRO A 189 11.46 19.70 2.50
N GLU A 190 12.10 20.17 1.42
CA GLU A 190 11.46 21.00 0.39
C GLU A 190 10.89 20.19 -0.78
N THR A 191 11.52 19.07 -1.14
CA THR A 191 11.28 18.44 -2.45
C THR A 191 10.60 17.07 -2.38
N ASP A 192 10.55 16.40 -1.22
CA ASP A 192 9.97 15.04 -1.08
C ASP A 192 8.42 15.00 -0.99
N GLY A 193 7.76 15.72 -1.91
CA GLY A 193 6.29 15.82 -2.00
C GLY A 193 5.75 16.46 -3.28
N ALA A 194 6.66 16.95 -4.14
CA ALA A 194 6.33 17.67 -5.37
C ALA A 194 5.95 16.74 -6.53
N SER A 195 5.85 15.42 -6.33
CA SER A 195 5.51 14.49 -7.42
C SER A 195 3.99 14.30 -7.60
N THR A 196 3.19 14.71 -6.62
CA THR A 196 1.73 14.73 -6.76
C THR A 196 1.27 15.93 -7.57
N ALA A 197 0.13 15.81 -8.27
CA ALA A 197 -0.47 16.83 -9.15
C ALA A 197 -0.72 18.23 -8.53
N THR A 198 -0.39 18.43 -7.25
CA THR A 198 -0.50 19.69 -6.53
C THR A 198 0.84 20.41 -6.29
N ASP A 199 1.99 19.83 -6.66
CA ASP A 199 3.35 20.39 -6.45
C ASP A 199 3.53 20.99 -5.03
N ASP A 200 2.92 20.38 -4.01
CA ASP A 200 2.79 20.99 -2.69
C ASP A 200 3.97 20.54 -1.81
N SER A 201 4.77 21.48 -1.30
CA SER A 201 5.90 21.12 -0.43
C SER A 201 5.39 20.45 0.86
N PRO A 202 6.17 19.56 1.50
CA PRO A 202 5.77 18.92 2.75
C PRO A 202 5.31 19.90 3.83
N LEU A 203 5.91 21.10 3.89
CA LEU A 203 5.55 22.15 4.83
C LEU A 203 4.14 22.70 4.56
N ARG A 204 3.77 22.92 3.29
CA ARG A 204 2.42 23.39 2.93
C ARG A 204 1.37 22.32 3.18
N VAL A 205 1.70 21.04 2.95
CA VAL A 205 0.84 19.92 3.34
C VAL A 205 0.56 19.93 4.85
N ALA A 206 1.59 20.16 5.68
CA ALA A 206 1.42 20.29 7.13
C ALA A 206 0.53 21.49 7.51
N VAL A 207 0.69 22.63 6.83
CA VAL A 207 -0.16 23.82 7.02
C VAL A 207 -1.62 23.54 6.69
N ARG A 208 -1.92 22.94 5.53
CA ARG A 208 -3.30 22.59 5.13
C ARG A 208 -3.93 21.59 6.08
N ALA A 209 -3.13 20.65 6.58
CA ALA A 209 -3.57 19.62 7.52
C ALA A 209 -3.63 20.11 8.98
N GLY A 210 -3.10 21.31 9.29
CA GLY A 210 -3.12 21.91 10.62
C GLY A 210 -2.09 21.33 11.60
N HIS A 211 -1.08 20.59 11.12
CA HIS A 211 -0.11 19.90 11.98
C HIS A 211 1.08 20.80 12.32
N VAL A 212 0.92 21.64 13.35
CA VAL A 212 1.95 22.61 13.80
C VAL A 212 3.27 21.93 14.16
N GLY A 213 3.23 20.79 14.85
CA GLY A 213 4.44 20.04 15.24
C GLY A 213 5.25 19.59 14.03
N ILE A 214 4.59 19.08 12.98
CA ILE A 214 5.24 18.76 11.71
C ILE A 214 5.86 20.00 11.06
N ALA A 215 5.15 21.12 11.03
CA ALA A 215 5.67 22.36 10.44
C ALA A 215 6.95 22.82 11.16
N ARG A 216 6.99 22.74 12.49
CA ARG A 216 8.20 23.01 13.29
C ARG A 216 9.33 22.05 12.94
N ILE A 217 9.08 20.75 12.86
CA ILE A 217 10.10 19.74 12.49
C ILE A 217 10.72 20.03 11.13
N LEU A 218 9.89 20.36 10.14
CA LEU A 218 10.36 20.66 8.79
C LEU A 218 11.23 21.92 8.78
N MET A 219 10.83 22.98 9.49
CA MET A 219 11.63 24.21 9.62
C MET A 219 12.93 23.99 10.40
N GLU A 220 12.92 23.15 11.45
CA GLU A 220 14.13 22.73 12.18
C GLU A 220 15.14 22.04 11.24
N HIS A 221 14.66 21.38 10.19
CA HIS A 221 15.49 20.71 9.18
C HIS A 221 15.73 21.58 7.92
N GLY A 222 15.41 22.87 7.99
CA GLY A 222 15.76 23.84 6.95
C GLY A 222 14.69 24.11 5.91
N ALA A 223 13.44 23.69 6.12
CA ALA A 223 12.33 24.16 5.27
C ALA A 223 12.13 25.67 5.42
N ASP A 224 12.10 26.41 4.32
CA ASP A 224 11.86 27.85 4.30
C ASP A 224 10.35 28.13 4.21
N PRO A 225 9.73 28.68 5.28
CA PRO A 225 8.30 28.98 5.26
C PRO A 225 7.90 30.11 4.30
N LYS A 226 8.89 30.80 3.71
CA LYS A 226 8.71 31.85 2.68
C LYS A 226 8.97 31.36 1.26
N ALA A 227 9.51 30.15 1.07
CA ALA A 227 9.67 29.57 -0.25
C ALA A 227 8.29 29.40 -0.92
N THR A 228 8.20 29.76 -2.19
CA THR A 228 6.98 29.67 -2.99
C THR A 228 7.04 28.45 -3.90
N ASP A 229 5.92 27.73 -4.01
CA ASP A 229 5.74 26.66 -4.99
C ASP A 229 5.48 27.22 -6.40
N GLY A 230 5.16 26.33 -7.35
CA GLY A 230 4.76 26.69 -8.72
C GLY A 230 3.50 27.58 -8.80
N THR A 231 2.73 27.71 -7.72
CA THR A 231 1.56 28.60 -7.61
C THR A 231 1.89 29.99 -7.07
N GLY A 232 3.16 30.24 -6.70
CA GLY A 232 3.61 31.52 -6.16
C GLY A 232 3.16 31.80 -4.72
N THR A 233 2.65 30.78 -4.00
CA THR A 233 2.17 30.94 -2.62
C THR A 233 3.11 30.26 -1.64
N SER A 234 3.58 30.99 -0.63
CA SER A 234 4.41 30.44 0.45
C SER A 234 3.58 29.75 1.54
N ALA A 235 4.23 28.96 2.41
CA ALA A 235 3.57 28.32 3.55
C ALA A 235 2.95 29.36 4.51
N ILE A 236 3.65 30.47 4.78
CA ILE A 236 3.14 31.56 5.64
C ILE A 236 1.91 32.24 5.02
N GLN A 237 1.94 32.54 3.72
CA GLN A 237 0.80 33.16 3.04
C GLN A 237 -0.41 32.23 3.07
N LEU A 238 -0.21 30.93 2.83
CA LEU A 238 -1.26 29.93 2.93
C LEU A 238 -1.84 29.85 4.35
N ALA A 239 -1.00 29.83 5.39
CA ALA A 239 -1.46 29.79 6.77
C ALA A 239 -2.30 31.01 7.13
N LYS A 240 -1.89 32.23 6.71
CA LYS A 240 -2.64 33.47 6.93
C LYS A 240 -3.98 33.47 6.21
N GLN A 241 -4.02 32.99 4.97
CA GLN A 241 -5.27 32.84 4.23
C GLN A 241 -6.22 31.86 4.93
N LEU A 242 -5.72 30.66 5.28
CA LEU A 242 -6.53 29.66 5.99
C LEU A 242 -7.00 30.17 7.36
N GLN A 243 -6.22 30.98 8.06
CA GLN A 243 -6.61 31.60 9.32
C GLN A 243 -7.78 32.58 9.13
N GLN A 244 -7.74 33.41 8.09
CA GLN A 244 -8.84 34.32 7.74
C GLN A 244 -10.12 33.55 7.36
N GLU A 245 -9.97 32.38 6.75
CA GLU A 245 -11.07 31.45 6.45
C GLU A 245 -11.54 30.62 7.66
N GLY A 246 -10.91 30.78 8.83
CA GLY A 246 -11.22 30.00 10.04
C GLY A 246 -10.76 28.54 10.01
N LYS A 247 -9.85 28.18 9.09
CA LYS A 247 -9.34 26.83 8.84
C LYS A 247 -7.94 26.55 9.39
N ALA A 248 -7.17 27.58 9.75
CA ALA A 248 -5.88 27.45 10.42
C ALA A 248 -5.84 28.19 11.75
N THR A 249 -5.05 27.68 12.69
CA THR A 249 -4.88 28.28 14.02
C THR A 249 -3.91 29.46 13.97
N SER A 250 -4.02 30.37 14.94
CA SER A 250 -2.99 31.41 15.16
C SER A 250 -1.62 30.79 15.43
N GLU A 251 -1.60 29.68 16.15
CA GLU A 251 -0.39 28.93 16.45
C GLU A 251 0.38 28.48 15.19
N MET A 252 -0.32 28.08 14.13
CA MET A 252 0.33 27.73 12.86
C MET A 252 1.04 28.93 12.24
N VAL A 253 0.38 30.10 12.23
CA VAL A 253 0.97 31.33 11.68
C VAL A 253 2.16 31.78 12.55
N GLU A 254 2.02 31.73 13.86
CA GLU A 254 3.08 32.08 14.82
C GLU A 254 4.30 31.15 14.68
N ALA A 255 4.07 29.84 14.56
CA ALA A 255 5.14 28.87 14.34
C ALA A 255 5.94 29.18 13.08
N LEU A 256 5.27 29.48 11.96
CA LEU A 256 5.93 29.80 10.69
C LEU A 256 6.62 31.18 10.71
N GLU A 257 6.19 32.11 11.57
CA GLU A 257 6.85 33.40 11.79
C GLU A 257 8.09 33.29 12.68
N GLY A 258 8.38 32.12 13.24
CA GLY A 258 9.48 31.89 14.17
C GLY A 258 9.21 32.43 15.58
N LYS A 259 7.93 32.50 15.97
CA LYS A 259 7.47 32.94 17.30
C LYS A 259 7.11 31.76 18.21
#